data_AF-A0A0L0FF56-F1
#
_entry.id   AF-A0A0L0FF56-F1
#
_cell.length_a   1.000
_cell.length_b   1.000
_cell.length_c   1.000
_cell.angle_alpha   90.00
_cell.angle_beta   90.00
_cell.angle_gamma   90.00
#
_symmetry.space_group_name_H-M   'P 1'
#
loop_
_entity.id
_entity.type
_entity.pdbx_description
1 polymer ?
#
loop_
_entity_poly.entity_id
_entity_poly.type
_entity_poly.pdbx_seq_one_letter_code
_entity_poly.pdbx_strand_id
1 'polypeptide(L)'
;MCVSLSFLCLDKPIELTILCIQTYEREAGKNWDEFYGRHNNKFFKDRQWLYTEFPELFQISQERVEKKDALRVLEMGCGVGNTVFPLLQTNPHCYVYACDISQTAVGILREHERYNQKRCTGFVCDISNPEHDIPIEEGSLDVITMIFVLSAVQPAKFHIALDRAARLLKPGSGLLLFRDYGEYDMSQLRFKRGKFAGEYMCPSCF
;
A
#
# COMPACT_ATOMS: atom_id res chain seq x y z
N MET A 1 3.84 -27.30 -23.94
CA MET A 1 2.75 -26.69 -24.72
C MET A 1 2.53 -25.30 -24.17
N CYS A 2 2.88 -24.28 -24.95
CA CYS A 2 2.65 -22.88 -24.63
C CYS A 2 1.18 -22.59 -24.94
N VAL A 3 0.38 -22.23 -23.93
CA VAL A 3 -1.03 -21.90 -24.16
C VAL A 3 -1.10 -20.42 -24.51
N SER A 4 -1.29 -20.13 -25.80
CA SER A 4 -1.66 -18.79 -26.27
C SER A 4 -3.11 -18.52 -25.90
N LEU A 5 -3.35 -17.50 -25.07
CA LEU A 5 -4.68 -16.92 -24.87
C LEU A 5 -4.80 -15.71 -25.79
N SER A 6 -5.49 -15.90 -26.90
CA SER A 6 -5.97 -14.82 -27.76
C SER A 6 -7.49 -14.73 -27.62
N PHE A 7 -7.98 -13.61 -27.08
CA PHE A 7 -9.36 -13.15 -27.23
C PHE A 7 -9.41 -11.87 -28.08
N LEU A 8 -10.39 -11.83 -28.97
CA LEU A 8 -10.50 -11.01 -30.20
C LEU A 8 -11.03 -9.57 -30.01
N CYS A 9 -10.44 -8.63 -30.77
CA CYS A 9 -10.97 -7.45 -31.51
C CYS A 9 -12.15 -6.63 -30.92
N LEU A 10 -12.11 -5.29 -30.80
CA LEU A 10 -11.85 -4.27 -31.85
C LEU A 10 -11.38 -2.91 -31.26
N ASP A 11 -10.44 -2.30 -32.00
CA ASP A 11 -9.91 -0.92 -31.96
C ASP A 11 -8.88 -0.52 -30.89
N LYS A 12 -7.65 -0.99 -31.19
CA LYS A 12 -6.31 -0.64 -30.69
C LYS A 12 -6.09 -0.77 -29.17
N PRO A 13 -5.79 -1.99 -28.69
CA PRO A 13 -5.09 -2.13 -27.42
C PRO A 13 -3.75 -1.39 -27.53
N ILE A 14 -3.43 -0.56 -26.53
CA ILE A 14 -2.04 -0.17 -26.33
C ILE A 14 -1.36 -1.47 -25.89
N GLU A 15 -0.80 -2.23 -26.83
CA GLU A 15 0.20 -3.24 -26.50
C GLU A 15 1.38 -2.49 -25.89
N LEU A 16 1.36 -2.35 -24.57
CA LEU A 16 2.54 -1.95 -23.83
C LEU A 16 3.55 -3.05 -24.05
N THR A 17 4.60 -2.74 -24.82
CA THR A 17 5.72 -3.64 -24.99
C THR A 17 6.32 -3.98 -23.63
N ILE A 18 6.96 -5.14 -23.50
CA ILE A 18 7.70 -5.53 -22.28
C ILE A 18 8.62 -4.39 -21.81
N LEU A 19 9.25 -3.70 -22.76
CA LEU A 19 10.10 -2.53 -22.50
C LEU A 19 9.34 -1.38 -21.84
N CYS A 20 8.10 -1.12 -22.25
CA CYS A 20 7.27 -0.08 -21.66
C CYS A 20 6.87 -0.44 -20.22
N ILE A 21 6.47 -1.69 -19.97
CA ILE A 21 6.16 -2.20 -18.63
C ILE A 21 7.38 -2.06 -17.70
N GLN A 22 8.55 -2.48 -18.15
CA GLN A 22 9.81 -2.37 -17.40
C GLN A 22 10.22 -0.92 -17.13
N THR A 23 9.95 -0.01 -18.07
CA THR A 23 10.23 1.42 -17.89
C THR A 23 9.28 2.01 -16.84
N TYR A 24 7.98 1.71 -16.94
CA TYR A 24 6.99 2.15 -15.97
C TYR A 24 7.28 1.66 -14.55
N GLU A 25 7.68 0.41 -14.43
CA GLU A 25 8.10 -0.17 -13.17
C GLU A 25 9.31 0.55 -12.57
N ARG A 26 10.36 0.78 -13.38
CA ARG A 26 11.56 1.52 -12.95
C ARG A 26 11.25 2.95 -12.52
N GLU A 27 10.23 3.55 -13.12
CA GLU A 27 9.79 4.92 -12.85
C GLU A 27 8.61 5.01 -11.88
N ALA A 28 8.20 3.90 -11.25
CA ALA A 28 7.03 3.86 -10.37
C ALA A 28 7.10 4.93 -9.28
N GLY A 29 8.24 5.06 -8.59
CA GLY A 29 8.44 6.09 -7.56
C GLY A 29 8.26 7.52 -8.10
N LYS A 30 8.84 7.82 -9.27
CA LYS A 30 8.68 9.14 -9.92
C LYS A 30 7.23 9.41 -10.31
N ASN A 31 6.54 8.40 -10.86
CA ASN A 31 5.14 8.53 -11.27
C ASN A 31 4.23 8.82 -10.07
N TRP A 32 4.48 8.16 -8.94
CA TRP A 32 3.75 8.43 -7.69
C TRP A 32 4.13 9.80 -7.10
N ASP A 33 5.40 10.22 -7.18
CA ASP A 33 5.83 11.56 -6.78
C ASP A 33 5.11 12.65 -7.57
N GLU A 34 5.00 12.52 -8.89
CA GLU A 34 4.26 13.47 -9.73
C GLU A 34 2.77 13.52 -9.35
N PHE A 35 2.17 12.36 -9.10
CA PHE A 35 0.77 12.27 -8.69
C PHE A 35 0.52 13.02 -7.38
N TYR A 36 1.30 12.73 -6.34
CA TYR A 36 1.14 13.41 -5.05
C TYR A 36 1.58 14.88 -5.10
N GLY A 37 2.53 15.24 -5.94
CA GLY A 37 2.88 16.64 -6.19
C GLY A 37 1.72 17.45 -6.78
N ARG A 38 0.91 16.84 -7.67
CA ARG A 38 -0.27 17.48 -8.28
C ARG A 38 -1.48 17.51 -7.34
N HIS A 39 -1.70 16.43 -6.61
CA HIS A 39 -2.94 16.23 -5.85
C HIS A 39 -2.84 16.48 -4.34
N ASN A 40 -1.64 16.46 -3.79
CA ASN A 40 -1.35 16.60 -2.36
C ASN A 40 -2.24 15.65 -1.52
N ASN A 41 -2.85 16.13 -0.42
CA ASN A 41 -3.71 15.36 0.46
C ASN A 41 -5.20 15.31 0.07
N LYS A 42 -5.57 15.70 -1.16
CA LYS A 42 -6.97 15.95 -1.54
C LYS A 42 -7.63 14.84 -2.36
N PHE A 43 -6.86 13.88 -2.87
CA PHE A 43 -7.38 12.88 -3.81
C PHE A 43 -8.09 11.72 -3.11
N PHE A 44 -7.36 11.00 -2.26
CA PHE A 44 -7.93 9.88 -1.51
C PHE A 44 -8.61 10.42 -0.25
N LYS A 45 -9.65 9.70 0.22
CA LYS A 45 -10.35 10.01 1.48
C LYS A 45 -9.74 9.23 2.65
N ASP A 46 -9.88 9.77 3.86
CA ASP A 46 -9.55 9.04 5.10
C ASP A 46 -10.36 7.73 5.16
N ARG A 47 -9.69 6.63 5.49
CA ARG A 47 -10.25 5.27 5.47
C ARG A 47 -11.04 4.98 6.75
N GLN A 48 -12.09 5.77 7.00
CA GLN A 48 -12.96 5.67 8.19
C GLN A 48 -13.66 4.31 8.32
N TRP A 49 -13.74 3.54 7.23
CA TRP A 49 -14.30 2.18 7.19
C TRP A 49 -13.33 1.10 7.69
N LEU A 50 -12.10 1.44 8.09
CA LEU A 50 -11.04 0.48 8.42
C LEU A 50 -11.49 -0.61 9.40
N TYR A 51 -12.20 -0.25 10.46
CA TYR A 51 -12.67 -1.19 11.49
C TYR A 51 -13.92 -1.97 11.09
N THR A 52 -14.70 -1.46 10.13
CA THR A 52 -15.81 -2.22 9.55
C THR A 52 -15.27 -3.34 8.67
N GLU A 53 -14.20 -3.06 7.93
CA GLU A 53 -13.56 -4.05 7.05
C GLU A 53 -12.69 -5.04 7.82
N PHE A 54 -11.95 -4.56 8.83
CA PHE A 54 -11.01 -5.35 9.61
C PHE A 54 -11.36 -5.30 11.11
N PRO A 55 -12.41 -6.00 11.56
CA PRO A 55 -12.80 -6.03 12.97
C PRO A 55 -11.70 -6.61 13.88
N GLU A 56 -10.80 -7.45 13.36
CA GLU A 56 -9.66 -8.03 14.07
C GLU A 56 -8.72 -6.95 14.60
N LEU A 57 -8.59 -5.83 13.89
CA LEU A 57 -7.77 -4.69 14.32
C LEU A 57 -8.26 -4.10 15.64
N PHE A 58 -9.59 -4.09 15.86
CA PHE A 58 -10.18 -3.67 17.13
C PHE A 58 -9.82 -4.65 18.24
N GLN A 59 -9.94 -5.95 17.99
CA GLN A 59 -9.65 -7.00 18.98
C GLN A 59 -8.20 -6.94 19.46
N ILE A 60 -7.24 -6.87 18.53
CA ILE A 60 -5.81 -6.80 18.86
C ILE A 60 -5.50 -5.50 19.60
N SER A 61 -6.11 -4.38 19.21
CA SER A 61 -5.93 -3.10 19.90
C SER A 61 -6.34 -3.20 21.38
N GLN A 62 -7.49 -3.81 21.66
CA GLN A 62 -7.97 -4.00 23.03
C GLN A 62 -7.05 -4.92 23.85
N GLU A 63 -6.59 -6.03 23.26
CA GLU A 63 -5.63 -6.91 23.93
C GLU A 63 -4.31 -6.19 24.28
N ARG A 64 -3.82 -5.32 23.39
CA ARG A 64 -2.59 -4.56 23.61
C ARG A 64 -2.77 -3.54 24.73
N VAL A 65 -3.92 -2.86 24.77
CA VAL A 65 -4.28 -1.96 25.87
C VAL A 65 -4.30 -2.70 27.21
N GLU A 66 -4.93 -3.87 27.29
CA GLU A 66 -4.95 -4.70 28.51
C GLU A 66 -3.55 -5.12 28.96
N LYS A 67 -2.70 -5.50 28.01
CA LYS A 67 -1.30 -5.88 28.25
C LYS A 67 -0.38 -4.67 28.53
N LYS A 68 -0.92 -3.44 28.51
CA LYS A 68 -0.17 -2.17 28.64
C LYS A 68 0.99 -2.06 27.64
N ASP A 69 0.78 -2.58 26.45
CA ASP A 69 1.74 -2.61 25.36
C ASP A 69 1.21 -1.77 24.18
N ALA A 70 2.12 -1.30 23.32
CA ALA A 70 1.72 -0.55 22.14
C ALA A 70 1.33 -1.52 21.01
N LEU A 71 0.20 -1.26 20.36
CA LEU A 71 -0.12 -1.87 19.06
C LEU A 71 0.89 -1.36 18.02
N ARG A 72 1.65 -2.25 17.39
CA ARG A 72 2.66 -1.90 16.39
C ARG A 72 2.17 -2.28 14.99
N VAL A 73 1.92 -1.27 14.16
CA VAL A 73 1.37 -1.44 12.81
C VAL A 73 2.34 -0.93 11.76
N LEU A 74 2.43 -1.61 10.61
CA LEU A 74 3.01 -1.03 9.39
C LEU A 74 1.93 -0.88 8.33
N GLU A 75 1.82 0.31 7.76
CA GLU A 75 1.06 0.53 6.52
C GLU A 75 2.02 0.56 5.32
N MET A 76 1.91 -0.46 4.46
CA MET A 76 2.63 -0.54 3.19
C MET A 76 1.81 0.15 2.09
N GLY A 77 2.40 1.13 1.40
CA GLY A 77 1.67 2.02 0.49
C GLY A 77 0.83 3.04 1.26
N CYS A 78 1.44 3.75 2.21
CA CYS A 78 0.74 4.65 3.10
C CYS A 78 0.20 5.92 2.41
N GLY A 79 0.72 6.23 1.22
CA GLY A 79 0.48 7.50 0.56
C GLY A 79 0.74 8.66 1.51
N VAL A 80 -0.26 9.53 1.63
CA VAL A 80 -0.24 10.72 2.51
C VAL A 80 -0.87 10.48 3.88
N GLY A 81 -1.16 9.23 4.26
CA GLY A 81 -1.57 8.88 5.63
C GLY A 81 -3.07 8.62 5.86
N ASN A 82 -3.82 8.33 4.81
CA ASN A 82 -5.28 8.20 4.89
C ASN A 82 -5.77 7.00 5.73
N THR A 83 -4.94 5.99 6.01
CA THR A 83 -5.20 5.00 7.07
C THR A 83 -4.42 5.30 8.33
N VAL A 84 -3.16 5.74 8.21
CA VAL A 84 -2.31 6.16 9.34
C VAL A 84 -3.06 7.07 10.31
N PHE A 85 -3.66 8.18 9.85
CA PHE A 85 -4.26 9.15 10.77
C PHE A 85 -5.54 8.64 11.45
N PRO A 86 -6.52 8.04 10.74
CA PRO A 86 -7.65 7.38 11.41
C PRO A 86 -7.20 6.32 12.42
N LEU A 87 -6.17 5.53 12.10
CA LEU A 87 -5.64 4.50 13.00
C LEU A 87 -5.03 5.09 14.28
N LEU A 88 -4.25 6.16 14.15
CA LEU A 88 -3.64 6.87 15.29
C LEU A 88 -4.69 7.56 16.17
N GLN A 89 -5.77 8.06 15.55
CA GLN A 89 -6.87 8.72 16.23
C GLN A 89 -7.70 7.73 17.05
N THR A 90 -8.01 6.55 16.50
CA THR A 90 -8.84 5.56 17.18
C THR A 90 -8.10 4.75 18.25
N ASN A 91 -6.78 4.55 18.09
CA ASN A 91 -5.99 3.80 19.08
C ASN A 91 -4.95 4.71 19.74
N PRO A 92 -5.16 5.22 20.96
CA PRO A 92 -4.18 6.05 21.66
C PRO A 92 -2.84 5.33 21.94
N HIS A 93 -2.87 4.01 22.11
CA HIS A 93 -1.72 3.14 22.38
C HIS A 93 -1.20 2.44 21.12
N CYS A 94 -1.13 3.15 19.99
CA CYS A 94 -0.64 2.61 18.72
C CYS A 94 0.59 3.38 18.24
N TYR A 95 1.54 2.63 17.69
CA TYR A 95 2.70 3.11 16.94
C TYR A 95 2.61 2.61 15.50
N VAL A 96 2.65 3.55 14.54
CA VAL A 96 2.48 3.26 13.11
C VAL A 96 3.75 3.54 12.34
N TYR A 97 4.33 2.50 11.77
CA TYR A 97 5.26 2.62 10.66
C TYR A 97 4.46 2.84 9.38
N ALA A 98 4.90 3.75 8.52
CA ALA A 98 4.19 4.08 7.30
C ALA A 98 5.21 4.22 6.18
N CYS A 99 5.07 3.41 5.12
CA CYS A 99 5.97 3.50 3.99
C CYS A 99 5.27 3.62 2.65
N ASP A 100 5.89 4.37 1.76
CA ASP A 100 5.47 4.53 0.38
C ASP A 100 6.69 4.61 -0.53
N ILE A 101 6.54 4.22 -1.79
CA ILE A 101 7.59 4.37 -2.79
C ILE A 101 7.84 5.85 -3.14
N SER A 102 6.81 6.71 -2.96
CA SER A 102 6.87 8.13 -3.22
C SER A 102 7.51 8.91 -2.06
N GLN A 103 8.62 9.56 -2.35
CA GLN A 103 9.24 10.52 -1.43
C GLN A 103 8.33 11.70 -1.14
N THR A 104 7.57 12.16 -2.13
CA THR A 104 6.60 13.25 -2.02
C THR A 104 5.46 12.88 -1.07
N ALA A 105 4.90 11.68 -1.21
CA ALA A 105 3.82 11.20 -0.34
C ALA A 105 4.27 11.14 1.13
N VAL A 106 5.44 10.54 1.38
CA VAL A 106 6.03 10.46 2.72
C VAL A 106 6.37 11.86 3.27
N GLY A 107 6.79 12.79 2.41
CA GLY A 107 6.97 14.20 2.78
C GLY A 107 5.67 14.82 3.29
N ILE A 108 4.60 14.73 2.50
CA ILE A 108 3.28 15.26 2.87
C ILE A 108 2.74 14.59 4.14
N LEU A 109 2.92 13.27 4.29
CA LEU A 109 2.55 12.54 5.51
C LEU A 109 3.22 13.15 6.74
N ARG A 110 4.53 13.43 6.67
CA ARG A 110 5.33 13.97 7.78
C ARG A 110 5.01 15.43 8.10
N GLU A 111 4.58 16.20 7.10
CA GLU A 111 4.17 17.61 7.25
C GLU A 111 2.72 17.77 7.74
N HIS A 112 1.93 16.69 7.72
CA HIS A 112 0.54 16.73 8.17
C HIS A 112 0.43 17.14 9.65
N GLU A 113 -0.54 18.00 10.00
CA GLU A 113 -0.71 18.52 11.37
C GLU A 113 -0.90 17.45 12.45
N ARG A 114 -1.56 16.33 12.08
CA ARG A 114 -1.77 15.15 12.92
C ARG A 114 -0.54 14.23 13.04
N TYR A 115 0.55 14.50 12.32
CA TYR A 115 1.76 13.69 12.41
C TYR A 115 2.45 13.88 13.75
N ASN A 116 2.75 12.77 14.41
CA ASN A 116 3.47 12.77 15.68
C ASN A 116 4.58 11.73 15.61
N GLN A 117 5.83 12.18 15.54
CA GLN A 117 7.02 11.33 15.48
C GLN A 117 7.16 10.34 16.66
N LYS A 118 6.51 10.60 17.80
CA LYS A 118 6.48 9.65 18.93
C LYS A 118 5.54 8.46 18.70
N ARG A 119 4.64 8.57 17.73
CA ARG A 119 3.59 7.59 17.44
C ARG A 119 3.60 7.11 15.99
N CYS A 120 4.37 7.76 15.13
CA CYS A 120 4.46 7.39 13.73
C CYS A 120 5.85 7.63 13.18
N THR A 121 6.34 6.70 12.36
CA THR A 121 7.53 6.89 11.52
C THR A 121 7.14 6.66 10.06
N GLY A 122 7.10 7.75 9.28
CA GLY A 122 7.03 7.68 7.83
C GLY A 122 8.41 7.41 7.23
N PHE A 123 8.55 6.57 6.20
CA PHE A 123 9.81 6.36 5.45
C PHE A 123 9.57 5.93 4.00
N VAL A 124 10.54 6.18 3.12
CA VAL A 124 10.43 5.81 1.70
C VAL A 124 10.87 4.36 1.53
N CYS A 125 10.02 3.53 0.90
CA CYS A 125 10.31 2.13 0.63
C CYS A 125 9.54 1.63 -0.59
N ASP A 126 10.27 1.02 -1.55
CA ASP A 126 9.65 0.17 -2.56
C ASP A 126 9.51 -1.24 -1.98
N ILE A 127 8.28 -1.63 -1.65
CA ILE A 127 7.98 -2.96 -1.09
C ILE A 127 8.23 -4.11 -2.07
N SER A 128 8.38 -3.79 -3.36
CA SER A 128 8.66 -4.75 -4.43
C SER A 128 10.16 -4.87 -4.74
N ASN A 129 11.01 -4.08 -4.07
CA ASN A 129 12.46 -4.13 -4.21
C ASN A 129 13.08 -4.82 -2.97
N PRO A 130 13.71 -6.00 -3.12
CA PRO A 130 14.30 -6.73 -1.99
C PRO A 130 15.52 -6.00 -1.39
N GLU A 131 16.19 -5.14 -2.16
CA GLU A 131 17.40 -4.41 -1.74
C GLU A 131 17.09 -3.18 -0.89
N HIS A 132 15.83 -2.71 -0.86
CA HIS A 132 15.45 -1.61 0.01
C HIS A 132 15.44 -2.05 1.47
N ASP A 133 16.04 -1.25 2.34
CA ASP A 133 15.99 -1.47 3.78
C ASP A 133 14.62 -1.05 4.36
N ILE A 134 14.15 -1.80 5.35
CA ILE A 134 13.00 -1.40 6.17
C ILE A 134 13.51 -1.23 7.60
N PRO A 135 13.44 -0.02 8.19
CA PRO A 135 13.96 0.28 9.52
C PRO A 135 13.02 -0.23 10.63
N ILE A 136 12.68 -1.53 10.57
CA ILE A 136 11.78 -2.23 11.49
C ILE A 136 12.40 -3.59 11.79
N GLU A 137 12.44 -3.94 13.07
CA GLU A 137 12.89 -5.25 13.53
C GLU A 137 11.96 -6.37 13.03
N GLU A 138 12.53 -7.49 12.60
CA GLU A 138 11.78 -8.68 12.22
C GLU A 138 10.95 -9.23 13.38
N GLY A 139 9.81 -9.83 13.08
CA GLY A 139 8.95 -10.41 14.11
C GLY A 139 8.40 -9.41 15.13
N SER A 140 8.42 -8.09 14.85
CA SER A 140 8.09 -7.05 15.83
C SER A 140 6.71 -6.42 15.63
N LEU A 141 6.04 -6.66 14.50
CA LEU A 141 4.76 -6.05 14.16
C LEU A 141 3.57 -6.93 14.52
N ASP A 142 2.53 -6.30 15.06
CA ASP A 142 1.24 -6.95 15.31
C ASP A 142 0.40 -7.05 14.04
N VAL A 143 0.41 -5.97 13.25
CA VAL A 143 -0.42 -5.85 12.07
C VAL A 143 0.37 -5.19 10.94
N ILE A 144 0.21 -5.71 9.74
CA ILE A 144 0.60 -5.02 8.50
C ILE A 144 -0.65 -4.79 7.69
N THR A 145 -0.83 -3.58 7.17
CA THR A 145 -1.91 -3.25 6.24
C THR A 145 -1.36 -3.04 4.82
N MET A 146 -2.06 -3.62 3.84
CA MET A 146 -1.83 -3.40 2.40
C MET A 146 -3.16 -3.00 1.77
N ILE A 147 -3.43 -1.70 1.67
CA ILE A 147 -4.72 -1.20 1.19
C ILE A 147 -4.54 -0.47 -0.14
N PHE A 148 -5.03 -1.06 -1.21
CA PHE A 148 -4.93 -0.58 -2.60
C PHE A 148 -3.48 -0.33 -3.05
N VAL A 149 -2.58 -1.27 -2.71
CA VAL A 149 -1.13 -1.14 -2.97
C VAL A 149 -0.60 -2.26 -3.86
N LEU A 150 -1.08 -3.50 -3.69
CA LEU A 150 -0.64 -4.63 -4.52
C LEU A 150 -1.07 -4.45 -5.96
N SER A 151 -2.26 -3.90 -6.22
CA SER A 151 -2.65 -3.56 -7.59
C SER A 151 -1.75 -2.52 -8.26
N ALA A 152 -0.92 -1.78 -7.51
CA ALA A 152 0.08 -0.87 -8.05
C ALA A 152 1.48 -1.50 -8.20
N VAL A 153 1.63 -2.77 -7.81
CA VAL A 153 2.85 -3.56 -7.91
C VAL A 153 2.69 -4.56 -9.07
N GLN A 154 3.80 -4.93 -9.72
CA GLN A 154 3.76 -5.98 -10.73
C GLN A 154 3.42 -7.34 -10.07
N PRO A 155 2.47 -8.14 -10.60
CA PRO A 155 2.08 -9.42 -10.01
C PRO A 155 3.25 -10.37 -9.74
N ALA A 156 4.23 -10.40 -10.65
CA ALA A 156 5.45 -11.20 -10.51
C ALA A 156 6.26 -10.85 -9.24
N LYS A 157 6.09 -9.65 -8.69
CA LYS A 157 6.80 -9.16 -7.49
C LYS A 157 5.95 -9.20 -6.21
N PHE A 158 4.71 -9.68 -6.26
CA PHE A 158 3.87 -9.78 -5.05
C PHE A 158 4.54 -10.61 -3.95
N HIS A 159 5.20 -11.70 -4.34
CA HIS A 159 5.92 -12.55 -3.39
C HIS A 159 6.97 -11.76 -2.59
N ILE A 160 7.66 -10.79 -3.19
CA ILE A 160 8.65 -9.96 -2.50
C ILE A 160 7.98 -9.14 -1.39
N ALA A 161 6.87 -8.47 -1.71
CA ALA A 161 6.14 -7.66 -0.73
C ALA A 161 5.55 -8.53 0.40
N LEU A 162 5.01 -9.70 0.05
CA LEU A 162 4.41 -10.65 1.01
C LEU A 162 5.48 -11.31 1.91
N ASP A 163 6.63 -11.69 1.37
CA ASP A 163 7.74 -12.26 2.12
C ASP A 163 8.31 -11.25 3.12
N ARG A 164 8.44 -9.98 2.70
CA ARG A 164 8.82 -8.88 3.61
C ARG A 164 7.80 -8.70 4.73
N ALA A 165 6.51 -8.69 4.39
CA ALA A 165 5.45 -8.59 5.40
C ALA A 165 5.49 -9.75 6.40
N ALA A 166 5.63 -10.98 5.90
CA ALA A 166 5.71 -12.19 6.73
C ALA A 166 6.90 -12.15 7.71
N ARG A 167 8.07 -11.68 7.27
CA ARG A 167 9.26 -11.54 8.14
C ARG A 167 9.09 -10.51 9.25
N LEU A 168 8.37 -9.42 8.99
CA LEU A 168 8.20 -8.34 9.95
C LEU A 168 7.09 -8.63 10.98
N LEU A 169 6.14 -9.51 10.66
CA LEU A 169 5.05 -9.91 11.55
C LEU A 169 5.52 -10.82 12.68
N LYS A 170 4.99 -10.59 13.89
CA LYS A 170 5.18 -11.46 15.05
C LYS A 170 4.82 -12.91 14.70
N PRO A 171 5.72 -13.89 14.91
CA PRO A 171 5.43 -15.29 14.64
C PRO A 171 4.19 -15.77 15.40
N GLY A 172 3.27 -16.43 14.68
CA GLY A 172 2.07 -17.07 15.24
C GLY A 172 0.95 -16.13 15.72
N SER A 173 1.16 -14.81 15.73
CA SER A 173 0.15 -13.84 16.20
C SER A 173 0.01 -12.58 15.35
N GLY A 174 0.98 -12.30 14.47
CA GLY A 174 0.89 -11.16 13.56
C GLY A 174 -0.12 -11.38 12.43
N LEU A 175 -0.82 -10.32 12.04
CA LEU A 175 -1.79 -10.34 10.95
C LEU A 175 -1.39 -9.46 9.76
N LEU A 176 -1.50 -10.01 8.56
CA LEU A 176 -1.54 -9.23 7.33
C LEU A 176 -2.99 -8.96 6.95
N LEU A 177 -3.39 -7.69 6.93
CA LEU A 177 -4.70 -7.23 6.51
C LEU A 177 -4.54 -6.56 5.14
N PHE A 178 -5.17 -7.12 4.11
CA PHE A 178 -5.11 -6.53 2.78
C PHE A 178 -6.49 -6.30 2.20
N ARG A 179 -6.63 -5.21 1.46
CA ARG A 179 -7.80 -4.92 0.63
C ARG A 179 -7.29 -4.28 -0.63
N ASP A 180 -7.54 -4.91 -1.76
CA ASP A 180 -7.08 -4.39 -3.04
C ASP A 180 -8.18 -4.47 -4.10
N TYR A 181 -7.87 -3.94 -5.27
CA TYR A 181 -8.74 -4.06 -6.42
C TYR A 181 -8.65 -5.47 -6.98
N GLY A 182 -9.83 -6.05 -7.23
CA GLY A 182 -9.97 -7.36 -7.85
C GLY A 182 -10.12 -7.24 -9.35
N GLU A 183 -9.75 -8.30 -10.07
CA GLU A 183 -10.15 -8.45 -11.47
C GLU A 183 -11.68 -8.42 -11.58
N TYR A 184 -12.17 -7.61 -12.51
CA TYR A 184 -13.57 -7.29 -12.76
C TYR A 184 -14.31 -6.56 -11.63
N ASP A 185 -13.60 -5.96 -10.67
CA ASP A 185 -14.29 -5.18 -9.64
C ASP A 185 -14.92 -3.88 -10.21
N MET A 186 -15.94 -3.37 -9.52
CA MET A 186 -16.69 -2.19 -9.97
C MET A 186 -15.84 -0.91 -10.08
N SER A 187 -14.72 -0.83 -9.37
CA SER A 187 -13.78 0.28 -9.48
C SER A 187 -12.88 0.11 -10.70
N GLN A 188 -12.39 -1.12 -10.94
CA GLN A 188 -11.60 -1.51 -12.09
C GLN A 188 -12.36 -1.19 -13.39
N LEU A 189 -13.64 -1.56 -13.44
CA LEU A 189 -14.52 -1.32 -14.59
C LEU A 189 -14.83 0.15 -14.85
N ARG A 190 -14.65 1.02 -13.85
CA ARG A 190 -14.87 2.48 -13.98
C ARG A 190 -13.63 3.22 -14.49
N PHE A 191 -12.45 2.60 -14.49
CA PHE A 191 -11.26 3.22 -15.08
C PHE A 191 -11.43 3.35 -16.60
N LYS A 192 -11.04 4.51 -17.15
CA LYS A 192 -11.10 4.75 -18.60
C LYS A 192 -10.19 3.74 -19.32
N ARG A 193 -10.62 3.27 -20.50
CA ARG A 193 -9.82 2.35 -21.35
C ARG A 193 -8.41 2.92 -21.60
N GLY A 194 -7.39 2.06 -21.56
CA GLY A 194 -5.99 2.42 -21.83
C GLY A 194 -5.20 2.96 -20.63
N LYS A 195 -5.68 2.73 -19.40
CA LYS A 195 -5.02 3.22 -18.17
C LYS A 195 -4.18 2.19 -17.42
N PHE A 196 -4.35 0.90 -17.70
CA PHE A 196 -3.59 -0.17 -17.05
C PHE A 196 -2.22 -0.39 -17.71
N ALA A 197 -1.20 -0.69 -16.91
CA ALA A 197 0.10 -1.11 -17.39
C ALA A 197 0.18 -2.65 -17.41
N GLY A 198 -0.46 -3.27 -18.41
CA GLY A 198 -0.70 -4.72 -18.39
C GLY A 198 -1.78 -5.08 -17.36
N GLU A 199 -1.43 -5.90 -16.37
CA GLU A 199 -2.35 -6.38 -15.33
C GLU A 199 -2.37 -5.53 -14.05
N TYR A 200 -1.51 -4.51 -13.93
CA TYR A 200 -1.42 -3.66 -12.74
C TYR A 200 -1.66 -2.17 -13.04
N MET A 201 -2.03 -1.45 -12.00
CA MET A 201 -2.47 -0.06 -12.04
C MET A 201 -1.31 0.91 -11.84
N CYS A 202 -1.39 2.01 -12.57
CA CYS A 202 -0.45 3.13 -12.53
C CYS A 202 -1.15 4.34 -11.91
N PRO A 203 -0.43 5.32 -11.33
CA PRO A 203 -1.02 6.60 -10.91
C PRO A 203 -1.88 7.26 -11.99
N SER A 204 -1.51 7.08 -13.26
CA SER A 204 -2.28 7.60 -14.39
C SER A 204 -3.68 6.96 -14.54
N CYS A 205 -3.97 5.85 -13.86
CA CYS A 205 -5.32 5.28 -13.73
C CYS A 205 -6.29 6.21 -13.00
N PHE A 206 -5.77 7.06 -12.11
CA PHE A 206 -6.53 7.87 -11.17
C PHE A 206 -6.77 9.30 -11.69
#